data_AF-A0A359IN29-F1
#
_entry.id   AF-A0A359IN29-F1
#
_cell.length_a   1.000
_cell.length_b   1.000
_cell.length_c   1.000
_cell.angle_alpha   90.00
_cell.angle_beta   90.00
_cell.angle_gamma   90.00
#
_symmetry.space_group_name_H-M   'P 1'
#
loop_
_entity.id
_entity.type
_entity.pdbx_description
1 polymer ?
#
loop_
_entity_poly.entity_id
_entity_poly.type
_entity_poly.pdbx_seq_one_letter_code
_entity_poly.pdbx_strand_id
1 'polypeptide(L)'
;MNDDPKENYIMLPNSIYDDLSISNEEVTVFVLMYKHYQLSKSIGLCSIQAIASMMRVNTVNNRNMVLKIKESMKGLTDKKYIIKFYNLSDEEITFEEATSHKDSLFQIELIRPPEDHFFKLYDKDIIHIFNQLHGENISKFNI
;
A
#
# COMPACT_ATOMS: atom_id res chain seq x y z
N MET A 1 -34.46 1.10 -10.94
CA MET A 1 -33.05 1.50 -11.12
C MET A 1 -32.23 0.51 -10.33
N ASN A 2 -31.46 -0.34 -11.02
CA ASN A 2 -30.43 -1.13 -10.36
C ASN A 2 -29.27 -0.17 -10.11
N ASP A 3 -29.15 0.33 -8.88
CA ASP A 3 -27.90 0.93 -8.43
C ASP A 3 -26.89 -0.20 -8.27
N ASP A 4 -26.28 -0.57 -9.40
CA ASP A 4 -25.06 -1.37 -9.39
C ASP A 4 -24.07 -0.57 -8.53
N PRO A 5 -23.56 -1.12 -7.41
CA PRO A 5 -22.63 -0.38 -6.57
C PRO A 5 -21.46 0.06 -7.44
N LYS A 6 -21.25 1.38 -7.56
CA LYS A 6 -20.13 1.94 -8.31
C LYS A 6 -18.88 1.20 -7.89
N GLU A 7 -18.31 0.47 -8.83
CA GLU A 7 -17.17 -0.38 -8.55
C GLU A 7 -15.99 0.49 -8.09
N ASN A 8 -15.50 0.23 -6.89
CA ASN A 8 -14.37 0.99 -6.33
C ASN A 8 -13.08 0.59 -7.05
N TYR A 9 -12.30 1.59 -7.44
CA TYR A 9 -10.99 1.41 -8.07
C TYR A 9 -10.03 2.49 -7.59
N ILE A 10 -8.74 2.16 -7.64
CA ILE A 10 -7.66 3.14 -7.49
C ILE A 10 -7.11 3.52 -8.86
N MET A 11 -6.66 4.76 -9.00
CA MET A 11 -5.95 5.25 -10.19
C MET A 11 -4.48 5.40 -9.84
N LEU A 12 -3.63 4.82 -10.66
CA LEU A 12 -2.18 4.82 -10.44
C LEU A 12 -1.48 5.25 -11.73
N PRO A 13 -0.41 6.06 -11.64
CA PRO A 13 0.30 6.55 -12.81
C PRO A 13 1.00 5.40 -13.53
N ASN A 14 0.95 5.37 -14.86
CA ASN A 14 1.64 4.33 -15.65
C ASN A 14 3.15 4.28 -15.36
N SER A 15 3.73 5.42 -14.99
CA SER A 15 5.14 5.52 -14.60
C SER A 15 5.54 4.56 -13.48
N ILE A 16 4.61 4.11 -12.63
CA ILE A 16 4.93 3.13 -11.59
C ILE A 16 5.28 1.76 -12.14
N TYR A 17 4.77 1.42 -13.32
CA TYR A 17 5.11 0.19 -14.03
C TYR A 17 6.28 0.36 -15.00
N ASP A 18 6.41 1.56 -15.58
CA ASP A 18 7.46 1.84 -16.55
C ASP A 18 8.83 2.15 -15.89
N ASP A 19 8.84 2.56 -14.62
CA ASP A 19 10.05 2.87 -13.85
C ASP A 19 10.73 1.59 -13.35
N LEU A 20 11.78 1.18 -14.07
CA LEU A 20 12.61 0.01 -13.74
C LEU A 20 13.33 0.11 -12.39
N SER A 21 13.37 1.27 -11.76
CA SER A 21 13.92 1.42 -10.41
C SER A 21 12.96 0.93 -9.32
N ILE A 22 11.68 0.72 -9.64
CA ILE A 22 10.65 0.29 -8.71
C ILE A 22 10.51 -1.23 -8.73
N SER A 23 10.61 -1.85 -7.56
CA SER A 23 10.46 -3.28 -7.42
C SER A 23 8.98 -3.68 -7.39
N ASN A 24 8.68 -4.94 -7.73
CA ASN A 24 7.31 -5.47 -7.67
C ASN A 24 6.72 -5.36 -6.26
N GLU A 25 7.53 -5.50 -5.21
CA GLU A 25 7.10 -5.33 -3.82
C GLU A 25 6.77 -3.87 -3.50
N GLU A 26 7.55 -2.92 -4.00
CA GLU A 26 7.23 -1.49 -3.91
C GLU A 26 5.91 -1.17 -4.61
N VAL A 27 5.71 -1.65 -5.84
CA VAL A 27 4.42 -1.50 -6.55
C VAL A 27 3.28 -2.09 -5.74
N THR A 28 3.45 -3.29 -5.20
CA THR A 28 2.43 -3.97 -4.40
C THR A 28 2.07 -3.18 -3.15
N VAL A 29 3.07 -2.72 -2.38
CA VAL A 29 2.86 -1.92 -1.18
C VAL A 29 2.21 -0.58 -1.51
N PHE A 30 2.61 0.07 -2.61
CA PHE A 30 2.02 1.32 -3.06
C PHE A 30 0.55 1.18 -3.44
N VAL A 31 0.20 0.15 -4.22
CA VAL A 31 -1.19 -0.21 -4.55
C VAL A 31 -2.03 -0.35 -3.28
N LEU A 32 -1.51 -1.06 -2.27
CA LEU A 32 -2.21 -1.32 -1.01
C LEU A 32 -2.37 -0.05 -0.17
N MET A 33 -1.37 0.83 -0.12
CA MET A 33 -1.48 2.14 0.53
C MET A 33 -2.55 3.02 -0.13
N TYR A 34 -2.64 2.99 -1.46
CA TYR A 34 -3.62 3.75 -2.23
C TYR A 34 -5.07 3.34 -1.94
N LYS A 35 -5.32 2.09 -1.50
CA LYS A 35 -6.68 1.64 -1.12
C LYS A 35 -7.28 2.41 0.05
N HIS A 36 -6.44 2.95 0.92
CA HIS A 36 -6.87 3.73 2.09
C HIS A 36 -6.67 5.23 1.89
N TYR A 37 -6.35 5.65 0.66
CA TYR A 37 -6.07 7.04 0.33
C TYR A 37 -7.35 7.84 0.10
N GLN A 38 -7.49 8.94 0.83
CA GLN A 38 -8.60 9.88 0.67
C GLN A 38 -8.17 11.00 -0.29
N LEU A 39 -8.65 10.92 -1.53
CA LEU A 39 -8.34 11.88 -2.60
C LEU A 39 -8.53 13.34 -2.18
N SER A 40 -9.62 13.66 -1.48
CA SER A 40 -9.96 15.03 -1.07
C SER A 40 -8.96 15.63 -0.09
N LYS A 41 -8.21 14.80 0.65
CA LYS A 41 -7.21 15.23 1.63
C LYS A 41 -5.78 14.95 1.18
N SER A 42 -5.61 14.23 0.08
CA SER A 42 -4.31 13.70 -0.36
C SER A 42 -3.57 12.89 0.72
N ILE A 43 -4.33 12.29 1.66
CA ILE A 43 -3.79 11.55 2.80
C ILE A 43 -4.48 10.18 2.89
N GLY A 44 -3.72 9.13 3.21
CA GLY A 44 -4.23 7.80 3.56
C GLY A 44 -3.90 7.41 4.99
N LEU A 45 -4.73 6.57 5.60
CA LEU A 45 -4.40 5.91 6.86
C LEU A 45 -3.65 4.60 6.58
N CYS A 46 -2.55 4.37 7.29
CA CYS A 46 -1.67 3.25 7.02
C CYS A 46 -1.09 2.66 8.32
N SER A 47 -0.89 1.34 8.29
CA SER A 47 -0.01 0.63 9.21
C SER A 47 0.59 -0.56 8.47
N ILE A 48 1.76 -1.04 8.91
CA ILE A 48 2.38 -2.24 8.33
C ILE A 48 1.46 -3.45 8.51
N GLN A 49 0.79 -3.53 9.67
CA GLN A 49 -0.19 -4.56 9.95
C GLN A 49 -1.36 -4.53 8.95
N ALA A 50 -1.90 -3.34 8.62
CA ALA A 50 -2.98 -3.22 7.65
C ALA A 50 -2.55 -3.71 6.26
N ILE A 51 -1.36 -3.31 5.80
CA ILE A 51 -0.79 -3.78 4.52
C ILE A 51 -0.67 -5.31 4.51
N ALA A 52 -0.06 -5.89 5.55
CA ALA A 52 0.11 -7.34 5.65
C ALA A 52 -1.23 -8.09 5.74
N SER A 53 -2.20 -7.55 6.47
CA SER A 53 -3.55 -8.11 6.58
C SER A 53 -4.29 -8.13 5.24
N MET A 54 -4.12 -7.11 4.39
CA MET A 54 -4.68 -7.11 3.03
C MET A 54 -4.08 -8.22 2.17
N MET A 55 -2.79 -8.54 2.37
CA MET A 55 -2.12 -9.68 1.73
C MET A 55 -2.44 -11.02 2.40
N ARG A 56 -3.31 -11.04 3.43
CA ARG A 56 -3.63 -12.22 4.24
C ARG A 56 -2.41 -12.88 4.91
N VAL A 57 -1.39 -12.08 5.24
CA VAL A 57 -0.17 -12.55 5.92
C VAL A 57 -0.26 -12.30 7.43
N ASN A 58 0.05 -13.33 8.23
CA ASN A 58 0.16 -13.19 9.67
C ASN A 58 1.55 -12.65 10.06
N THR A 59 1.61 -11.38 10.43
CA THR A 59 2.84 -10.67 10.84
C THR A 59 3.43 -11.14 12.18
N VAL A 60 2.68 -11.88 13.01
CA VAL A 60 3.20 -12.40 14.28
C VAL A 60 4.31 -13.42 14.01
N ASN A 61 4.12 -14.24 12.97
CA ASN A 61 5.04 -15.32 12.63
C ASN A 61 5.92 -14.99 11.42
N ASN A 62 5.63 -13.91 10.68
CA ASN A 62 6.33 -13.58 9.43
C ASN A 62 7.05 -12.23 9.52
N ARG A 63 8.18 -12.23 10.24
CA ARG A 63 9.02 -11.03 10.42
C ARG A 63 9.65 -10.54 9.13
N ASN A 64 9.99 -11.45 8.21
CA ASN A 64 10.56 -11.12 6.92
C ASN A 64 9.58 -10.29 6.08
N MET A 65 8.28 -10.63 6.11
CA MET A 65 7.26 -9.79 5.46
C MET A 65 7.20 -8.38 6.04
N VAL A 66 7.26 -8.25 7.37
CA VAL A 66 7.29 -6.93 8.02
C VAL A 66 8.50 -6.11 7.57
N LEU A 67 9.68 -6.73 7.50
CA LEU A 67 10.90 -6.08 6.98
C LEU A 67 10.73 -5.66 5.52
N LYS A 68 10.24 -6.56 4.67
CA LYS A 68 10.03 -6.29 3.24
C LYS A 68 9.05 -5.15 2.99
N ILE A 69 7.97 -5.06 3.77
CA ILE A 69 7.04 -3.92 3.71
C ILE A 69 7.77 -2.63 4.10
N LYS A 70 8.53 -2.62 5.20
CA LYS A 70 9.30 -1.43 5.62
C LYS A 70 10.31 -0.99 4.56
N GLU A 71 11.07 -1.92 4.02
CA GLU A 71 12.04 -1.66 2.95
C GLU A 71 11.36 -1.07 1.72
N SER A 72 10.22 -1.63 1.31
CA SER A 72 9.43 -1.13 0.18
C SER A 72 8.91 0.29 0.44
N MET A 73 8.40 0.57 1.63
CA MET A 73 7.97 1.92 2.01
C MET A 73 9.13 2.91 2.03
N LYS A 74 10.31 2.49 2.52
CA LYS A 74 11.50 3.34 2.52
C LYS A 74 11.95 3.65 1.10
N GLY A 75 12.00 2.65 0.22
CA GLY A 75 12.37 2.83 -1.18
C GLY A 75 11.38 3.73 -1.94
N LEU A 76 10.07 3.59 -1.70
CA LEU A 76 9.04 4.50 -2.24
C LEU A 76 9.19 5.94 -1.70
N THR A 77 9.65 6.11 -0.46
CA THR A 77 9.95 7.44 0.11
C THR A 77 11.15 8.07 -0.58
N ASP A 78 12.24 7.31 -0.76
CA ASP A 78 13.46 7.80 -1.41
C ASP A 78 13.23 8.18 -2.87
N LYS A 79 12.31 7.47 -3.53
CA LYS A 79 11.84 7.74 -4.90
C LYS A 79 10.72 8.79 -4.98
N LYS A 80 10.30 9.36 -3.84
CA LYS A 80 9.27 10.41 -3.73
C LYS A 80 7.86 10.00 -4.18
N TYR A 81 7.53 8.71 -4.10
CA TYR A 81 6.16 8.21 -4.25
C TYR A 81 5.36 8.38 -2.96
N ILE A 82 6.02 8.22 -1.81
CA ILE A 82 5.54 8.69 -0.52
C ILE A 82 6.16 10.08 -0.29
N ILE A 83 5.31 11.07 -0.06
CA ILE A 83 5.72 12.46 0.10
C ILE A 83 6.08 12.72 1.55
N LYS A 84 5.18 12.40 2.48
CA LYS A 84 5.32 12.68 3.92
C LYS A 84 4.58 11.65 4.78
N PHE A 85 5.00 11.56 6.04
CA PHE A 85 4.33 10.79 7.08
C PHE A 85 3.84 11.76 8.16
N TYR A 86 2.66 11.49 8.70
CA TYR A 86 2.10 12.27 9.80
C TYR A 86 1.58 11.35 10.90
N ASN A 87 1.61 11.82 12.14
CA ASN A 87 0.87 11.19 13.22
C ASN A 87 -0.65 11.44 13.08
N LEU A 88 -1.46 10.92 14.00
CA LEU A 88 -2.92 11.08 13.94
C LEU A 88 -3.40 12.50 14.34
N SER A 89 -2.49 13.35 14.79
CA SER A 89 -2.73 14.77 15.11
C SER A 89 -2.25 15.69 13.97
N ASP A 90 -2.00 15.14 12.78
CA ASP A 90 -1.54 15.83 11.57
C ASP A 90 -0.15 16.48 11.71
N GLU A 91 0.67 16.04 12.68
CA GLU A 91 2.07 16.49 12.81
C GLU A 91 2.99 15.60 11.98
N GLU A 92 3.90 16.22 11.23
CA GLU A 92 4.87 15.51 10.39
C GLU A 92 5.82 14.68 11.27
N ILE A 93 6.04 13.42 10.90
CA ILE A 93 6.91 12.47 11.58
C ILE A 93 7.89 11.83 10.60
N THR A 94 8.97 11.27 11.11
CA THR A 94 9.93 10.51 10.32
C THR A 94 9.39 9.13 9.94
N PHE A 95 10.01 8.51 8.94
CA PHE A 95 9.73 7.13 8.56
C PHE A 95 9.99 6.16 9.74
N GLU A 96 11.06 6.38 10.49
CA GLU A 96 11.46 5.57 11.64
C GLU A 96 10.41 5.66 12.76
N GLU A 97 9.87 6.85 13.02
CA GLU A 97 8.79 7.05 14.00
C GLU A 97 7.49 6.37 13.54
N ALA A 98 7.08 6.59 12.29
CA ALA A 98 5.88 6.01 11.70
C ALA A 98 5.92 4.47 11.73
N THR A 99 7.09 3.88 11.46
CA THR A 99 7.28 2.43 11.35
C THR A 99 7.90 1.78 12.59
N SER A 100 8.02 2.52 13.70
CA SER A 100 8.60 2.05 14.96
C SER A 100 7.96 0.75 15.46
N HIS A 101 6.65 0.63 15.33
CA HIS A 101 5.89 -0.59 15.61
C HIS A 101 5.02 -0.97 14.41
N LYS A 102 4.84 -2.28 14.16
CA LYS A 102 4.06 -2.76 13.01
C LYS A 102 2.57 -2.37 13.07
N ASP A 103 2.06 -2.23 14.28
CA ASP A 103 0.67 -1.88 14.57
C ASP A 103 0.46 -0.37 14.71
N SER A 104 1.52 0.45 14.62
CA SER A 104 1.41 1.90 14.66
C SER A 104 0.55 2.37 13.48
N LEU A 105 -0.56 3.05 13.80
CA LEU A 105 -1.40 3.71 12.80
C LEU A 105 -0.88 5.12 12.59
N PHE A 106 -0.64 5.48 11.34
CA PHE A 106 -0.16 6.79 10.92
C PHE A 106 -0.86 7.23 9.64
N GLN A 107 -0.68 8.49 9.30
CA GLN A 107 -1.13 9.07 8.05
C GLN A 107 0.03 9.14 7.05
N ILE A 108 -0.28 8.93 5.77
CA ILE A 108 0.68 9.04 4.67
C ILE A 108 0.15 10.00 3.63
N GLU A 109 1.02 10.88 3.15
CA GLU A 109 0.78 11.64 1.94
C GLU A 109 1.51 10.93 0.79
N LEU A 110 0.75 10.57 -0.24
CA LEU A 110 1.26 9.94 -1.45
C LEU A 110 1.29 10.97 -2.57
N ILE A 111 2.04 10.70 -3.64
CA ILE A 111 1.90 11.45 -4.89
C ILE A 111 0.42 11.50 -5.25
N ARG A 112 -0.04 12.62 -5.82
CA ARG A 112 -1.43 12.72 -6.23
C ARG A 112 -1.71 11.71 -7.33
N PRO A 113 -2.92 11.12 -7.33
CA PRO A 113 -3.32 10.29 -8.45
C PRO A 113 -3.27 11.11 -9.74
N PRO A 114 -2.85 10.47 -10.84
CA PRO A 114 -2.71 11.10 -12.13
C PRO A 114 -4.06 11.58 -12.69
N GLU A 115 -4.04 12.71 -13.41
CA GLU A 115 -5.17 13.18 -14.20
C GLU A 115 -5.21 12.52 -15.59
N ASP A 116 -4.04 12.17 -16.15
CA ASP A 116 -3.84 11.53 -17.46
C ASP A 116 -2.85 10.36 -17.37
N HIS A 117 -2.88 9.44 -18.36
CA HIS A 117 -1.94 8.30 -18.47
C HIS A 117 -1.87 7.40 -17.22
N PHE A 118 -2.99 6.77 -16.92
CA PHE A 118 -3.14 5.91 -15.75
C PHE A 118 -3.85 4.61 -16.09
N PHE A 119 -3.67 3.63 -15.21
CA PHE A 119 -4.48 2.43 -15.19
C PHE A 119 -5.40 2.44 -13.96
N LYS A 120 -6.52 1.74 -14.10
CA LYS A 120 -7.47 1.52 -13.01
C LYS A 120 -7.25 0.12 -12.48
N LEU A 121 -7.11 0.00 -11.17
CA LEU A 121 -7.08 -1.28 -10.49
C LEU A 121 -8.34 -1.40 -9.64
N TYR A 122 -9.21 -2.33 -10.00
CA TYR A 122 -10.48 -2.52 -9.31
C TYR A 122 -10.28 -3.32 -8.03
N ASP A 123 -11.04 -2.97 -6.98
CA ASP A 123 -10.96 -3.66 -5.70
C ASP A 123 -11.22 -5.16 -5.83
N LYS A 124 -12.14 -5.56 -6.73
CA LYS A 124 -12.42 -6.98 -6.99
C LYS A 124 -11.20 -7.75 -7.48
N ASP A 125 -10.36 -7.13 -8.30
CA ASP A 125 -9.22 -7.79 -8.94
C ASP A 125 -8.12 -8.00 -7.90
N ILE A 126 -7.87 -6.99 -7.05
CA ILE A 126 -6.95 -7.08 -5.91
C ILE A 126 -7.39 -8.20 -4.97
N ILE A 127 -8.67 -8.22 -4.60
CA ILE A 127 -9.24 -9.25 -3.71
C ILE A 127 -9.11 -10.64 -4.34
N HIS A 128 -9.39 -10.75 -5.64
CA HIS A 128 -9.27 -12.01 -6.38
C HIS A 128 -7.84 -12.56 -6.34
N ILE A 129 -6.84 -11.73 -6.64
CA ILE A 129 -5.42 -12.11 -6.60
C ILE A 129 -5.03 -12.63 -5.21
N PHE A 130 -5.32 -11.87 -4.15
CA PHE A 130 -4.94 -12.30 -2.79
C PHE A 130 -5.74 -13.52 -2.31
N ASN A 131 -6.97 -13.72 -2.78
CA ASN A 131 -7.73 -14.95 -2.48
C ASN A 131 -7.13 -16.18 -3.14
N GLN A 132 -6.70 -16.08 -4.41
CA GLN A 132 -6.02 -17.17 -5.11
C GLN A 132 -4.71 -17.53 -4.41
N LEU A 133 -3.88 -16.53 -4.14
CA LEU A 133 -2.60 -16.68 -3.45
C LEU A 133 -2.76 -17.27 -2.03
N HIS A 134 -3.84 -16.93 -1.32
CA HIS A 134 -4.10 -17.52 -0.01
C HIS A 134 -4.44 -19.03 -0.06
N GLY A 135 -5.11 -19.47 -1.12
CA GLY A 135 -5.39 -20.89 -1.35
C GLY A 135 -4.12 -21.73 -1.59
N GLU A 136 -3.01 -21.08 -1.97
CA GLU A 136 -1.74 -21.74 -2.30
C GLU A 136 -0.82 -21.99 -1.09
N ASN A 137 -1.29 -21.80 0.16
CA ASN A 137 -0.49 -22.08 1.36
C ASN A 137 0.82 -21.26 1.43
N ILE A 138 0.79 -19.99 1.00
CA ILE A 138 1.98 -19.12 0.97
C ILE A 138 2.63 -18.95 2.36
N SER A 139 1.86 -19.16 3.44
CA SER A 139 2.36 -19.20 4.82
C SER A 139 3.44 -20.26 5.08
N LYS A 140 3.65 -21.23 4.16
CA LYS A 140 4.73 -22.22 4.22
C LYS A 140 6.02 -21.78 3.53
N PHE A 141 6.00 -20.73 2.73
CA PHE A 141 7.21 -20.26 2.06
C PHE A 141 7.97 -19.36 3.04
N ASN A 142 9.08 -19.88 3.58
CA ASN A 142 10.15 -19.07 4.13
C ASN A 142 10.79 -18.31 2.96
N ILE A 143 10.38 -17.06 2.76
CA ILE A 143 11.12 -16.09 1.96
C ILE A 143 12.05 -15.35 2.91
#